data_AF-A0A7X8ZHJ0-F1
#
_entry.id   AF-A0A7X8ZHJ0-F1
#
_cell.length_a   1.000
_cell.length_b   1.000
_cell.length_c   1.000
_cell.angle_alpha   90.00
_cell.angle_beta   90.00
_cell.angle_gamma   90.00
#
_symmetry.space_group_name_H-M   'P 1'
#
loop_
_entity.id
_entity.type
_entity.pdbx_description
1 polymer ?
#
loop_
_entity_poly.entity_id
_entity_poly.type
_entity_poly.pdbx_seq_one_letter_code
_entity_poly.pdbx_strand_id
1 'polypeptide(L)'
;MKSSKKAPSQGSSFWLLAYSLSILLALCLAAVLLVRDGRVQHKLHQAGILKNGKLNLYKTSDILQDDQYRQEPVLEAKTEEAATPPVPGFTLPPHILLMRPRPQDYDFKAMREQVQAYMELLPPESRDTEKERIRYLGSYKEYLISKMQKIAYAPEDERGLLLANGRRLQGSITMFSNAQNLKIRLKNTRNPGLMELAWSELSQEEFFKIAHFYVQRQVDDLSGSKRVAAARLDELFDEYLYLILLADWYQKDELLKQYCQEFDDLPVAKQKDRLLAYIQWPKP
;
A
#
# COMPACT_ATOMS: atom_id res chain seq x y z
N MET A 1 69.51 -40.72 -8.03
CA MET A 1 69.10 -39.61 -7.16
C MET A 1 69.25 -38.29 -7.92
N LYS A 2 68.13 -37.64 -8.28
CA LYS A 2 68.04 -36.18 -8.54
C LYS A 2 66.55 -35.84 -8.45
N SER A 3 66.11 -35.43 -7.27
CA SER A 3 64.76 -34.98 -7.00
C SER A 3 64.62 -33.54 -7.50
N SER A 4 63.88 -33.36 -8.60
CA SER A 4 63.57 -32.06 -9.18
C SER A 4 62.42 -31.41 -8.40
N LYS A 5 62.75 -30.48 -7.49
CA LYS A 5 61.76 -29.62 -6.83
C LYS A 5 61.17 -28.63 -7.85
N LYS A 6 59.92 -28.87 -8.27
CA LYS A 6 59.12 -27.85 -8.99
C LYS A 6 58.71 -26.77 -8.00
N ALA A 7 59.06 -25.52 -8.30
CA ALA A 7 58.60 -24.35 -7.57
C ALA A 7 57.08 -24.16 -7.75
N PRO A 8 56.34 -23.76 -6.71
CA PRO A 8 54.90 -23.55 -6.80
C PRO A 8 54.59 -22.32 -7.69
N SER A 9 53.68 -22.51 -8.63
CA SER A 9 53.23 -21.49 -9.58
C SER A 9 52.51 -20.35 -8.86
N GLN A 10 53.14 -19.17 -8.78
CA GLN A 10 52.58 -17.94 -8.19
C GLN A 10 51.41 -17.33 -9.00
N GLY A 11 51.00 -17.94 -10.13
CA GLY A 11 49.95 -17.40 -11.00
C GLY A 11 48.51 -17.75 -10.59
N SER A 12 48.27 -18.77 -9.75
CA SER A 12 46.90 -19.22 -9.44
C SER A 12 46.19 -18.40 -8.37
N SER A 13 46.94 -17.78 -7.46
CA SER A 13 46.36 -16.99 -6.35
C SER A 13 45.75 -15.67 -6.82
N PHE A 14 46.33 -15.03 -7.84
CA PHE A 14 45.83 -13.77 -8.38
C PHE A 14 44.47 -13.94 -9.07
N TRP A 15 44.30 -15.03 -9.83
CA TRP A 15 43.03 -15.34 -10.49
C TRP A 15 41.94 -15.70 -9.49
N LEU A 16 42.27 -16.41 -8.42
CA LEU A 16 41.30 -16.71 -7.35
C LEU A 16 40.82 -15.46 -6.61
N LEU A 17 41.72 -14.49 -6.36
CA LEU A 17 41.35 -13.22 -5.75
C LEU A 17 40.52 -12.33 -6.67
N ALA A 18 40.85 -12.27 -7.97
CA ALA A 18 40.05 -11.54 -8.94
C ALA A 18 38.64 -12.13 -9.07
N TYR A 19 38.53 -13.46 -9.06
CA TYR A 19 37.25 -14.16 -9.16
C TYR A 19 36.39 -13.94 -7.90
N SER A 20 36.97 -14.04 -6.70
CA SER A 20 36.24 -13.78 -5.45
C SER A 20 35.76 -12.32 -5.36
N LEU A 21 36.58 -11.35 -5.79
CA LEU A 21 36.19 -9.94 -5.83
C LEU A 21 35.02 -9.70 -6.80
N SER A 22 35.03 -10.36 -7.96
CA SER A 22 33.95 -10.25 -8.96
C SER A 22 32.62 -10.83 -8.46
N ILE A 23 32.66 -11.95 -7.73
CA ILE A 23 31.47 -12.55 -7.11
C ILE A 23 30.91 -11.62 -6.03
N LEU A 24 31.78 -11.05 -5.19
CA LEU A 24 31.36 -10.16 -4.12
C LEU A 24 30.72 -8.89 -4.69
N LEU A 25 31.27 -8.34 -5.76
CA LEU A 25 30.74 -7.17 -6.45
C LEU A 25 29.38 -7.45 -7.11
N ALA A 26 29.22 -8.64 -7.72
CA ALA A 26 27.95 -9.09 -8.26
C ALA A 26 26.87 -9.28 -7.18
N LEU A 27 27.25 -9.84 -6.03
CA LEU A 27 26.34 -9.98 -4.88
C LEU A 27 25.93 -8.62 -4.28
N CYS A 28 26.86 -7.66 -4.19
CA CYS A 28 26.54 -6.30 -3.76
C CYS A 28 25.57 -5.62 -4.74
N LEU A 29 25.80 -5.74 -6.05
CA LEU A 29 24.89 -5.22 -7.07
C LEU A 29 23.50 -5.88 -7.00
N ALA A 30 23.45 -7.20 -6.85
CA ALA A 30 22.20 -7.93 -6.67
C ALA A 30 21.46 -7.47 -5.40
N ALA A 31 22.17 -7.27 -4.28
CA ALA A 31 21.59 -6.75 -3.05
C ALA A 31 21.05 -5.32 -3.22
N VAL A 32 21.78 -4.44 -3.91
CA VAL A 32 21.33 -3.08 -4.22
C VAL A 32 20.09 -3.09 -5.12
N LEU A 33 20.06 -3.96 -6.15
CA LEU A 33 18.91 -4.10 -7.04
C LEU A 33 17.70 -4.68 -6.31
N LEU A 34 17.90 -5.66 -5.42
CA LEU A 34 16.84 -6.20 -4.57
C LEU A 34 16.29 -5.14 -3.61
N VAL A 35 17.14 -4.32 -2.97
CA VAL A 35 16.70 -3.22 -2.10
C VAL A 35 16.00 -2.09 -2.89
N ARG A 36 16.20 -2.02 -4.21
CA ARG A 36 15.54 -1.04 -5.07
C ARG A 36 14.19 -1.52 -5.63
N ASP A 37 13.89 -2.81 -5.49
CA ASP A 37 12.57 -3.36 -5.81
C ASP A 37 11.56 -2.92 -4.73
N GLY A 38 10.48 -2.25 -5.17
CA GLY A 38 9.44 -1.74 -4.27
C GLY A 38 8.78 -2.84 -3.42
N ARG A 39 8.75 -4.09 -3.88
CA ARG A 39 8.22 -5.23 -3.11
C ARG A 39 9.12 -5.59 -1.92
N VAL A 40 10.43 -5.48 -2.08
CA VAL A 40 11.41 -5.77 -1.04
C VAL A 40 11.50 -4.61 -0.05
N GLN A 41 11.42 -3.37 -0.54
CA GLN A 41 11.33 -2.18 0.33
C GLN A 41 10.11 -2.25 1.26
N HIS A 42 8.96 -2.68 0.75
CA HIS A 42 7.75 -2.88 1.56
C HIS A 42 7.98 -3.90 2.68
N LYS A 43 8.58 -5.05 2.36
CA LYS A 43 8.89 -6.11 3.35
C LYS A 43 9.94 -5.66 4.38
N LEU A 44 10.95 -4.91 3.96
CA LEU A 44 11.98 -4.38 4.86
C LEU A 44 11.47 -3.23 5.75
N HIS A 45 10.52 -2.43 5.26
CA HIS A 45 9.79 -1.47 6.07
C HIS A 45 8.89 -2.18 7.10
N GLN A 46 8.20 -3.26 6.70
CA GLN A 46 7.38 -4.08 7.60
C GLN A 46 8.22 -4.74 8.71
N ALA A 47 9.44 -5.15 8.42
CA ALA A 47 10.41 -5.64 9.42
C ALA A 47 11.03 -4.51 10.28
N GLY A 48 10.78 -3.24 9.94
CA GLY A 48 11.37 -2.06 10.60
C GLY A 48 12.87 -1.93 10.41
N ILE A 49 13.44 -2.57 9.38
CA ILE A 49 14.87 -2.52 9.02
C ILE A 49 15.17 -1.27 8.18
N LEU A 50 14.19 -0.76 7.44
CA LEU A 50 14.27 0.49 6.69
C LEU A 50 13.44 1.58 7.38
N LYS A 51 14.07 2.73 7.70
CA LYS A 51 13.39 3.96 8.13
C LYS A 51 13.81 5.10 7.21
N ASN A 52 12.86 5.75 6.56
CA ASN A 52 13.10 6.86 5.61
C ASN A 52 14.08 6.52 4.46
N GLY A 53 14.01 5.30 3.92
CA GLY A 53 14.89 4.88 2.81
C GLY A 53 16.37 4.66 3.20
N LYS A 54 16.71 4.72 4.49
CA LYS A 54 18.03 4.38 5.02
C LYS A 54 17.94 3.11 5.88
N LEU A 55 18.87 2.18 5.65
CA LEU A 55 19.04 0.98 6.46
C LEU A 55 19.36 1.37 7.91
N ASN A 56 18.54 0.92 8.85
CA ASN A 56 18.75 1.13 10.26
C ASN A 56 19.70 0.05 10.81
N LEU A 57 21.01 0.30 10.69
CA LEU A 57 22.08 -0.65 11.04
C LEU A 57 22.11 -1.05 12.53
N TYR A 58 21.45 -0.29 13.41
CA TYR A 58 21.30 -0.63 14.83
C TYR A 58 20.34 -1.80 15.08
N LYS A 59 19.41 -2.08 14.15
CA LYS A 59 18.46 -3.19 14.27
C LYS A 59 18.99 -4.49 13.67
N THR A 60 19.95 -4.41 12.75
CA THR A 60 20.60 -5.59 12.13
C THR A 60 21.58 -6.29 13.06
N SER A 61 22.12 -5.60 14.07
CA SER A 61 22.95 -6.24 15.11
C SER A 61 22.14 -7.10 16.08
N ASP A 62 20.88 -6.75 16.35
CA ASP A 62 20.00 -7.54 17.22
C ASP A 62 19.46 -8.80 16.55
N ILE A 63 19.39 -8.82 15.21
CA ILE A 63 18.88 -9.98 14.44
C ILE A 63 19.87 -11.16 14.43
N LEU A 64 21.15 -10.95 14.79
CA LEU A 64 22.16 -12.00 14.84
C LEU A 64 22.32 -12.64 16.23
N GLN A 65 21.51 -12.25 17.23
CA GLN A 65 21.61 -12.81 18.60
C GLN A 65 20.37 -13.54 19.11
N ASP A 66 19.27 -13.61 18.36
CA ASP A 66 17.98 -14.04 18.94
C ASP A 66 17.45 -15.38 18.37
N ASP A 67 18.34 -16.34 18.14
CA ASP A 67 17.98 -17.71 17.68
C ASP A 67 17.93 -18.75 18.81
N GLN A 68 17.95 -18.32 20.07
CA GLN A 68 17.72 -19.19 21.22
C GLN A 68 16.72 -18.52 22.16
N TYR A 69 15.63 -19.23 22.48
CA TYR A 69 14.49 -18.83 23.34
C TYR A 69 13.26 -18.21 22.64
N ARG A 70 12.67 -18.93 21.69
CA ARG A 70 11.23 -18.79 21.38
C ARG A 70 10.43 -19.88 22.10
N GLN A 71 10.25 -19.73 23.42
CA GLN A 71 9.10 -20.33 24.09
C GLN A 71 7.92 -19.39 23.84
N GLU A 72 6.85 -19.89 23.21
CA GLU A 72 5.58 -19.17 23.11
C GLU A 72 5.01 -18.97 24.52
N PRO A 73 4.79 -17.73 25.00
CA PRO A 73 3.98 -17.54 26.18
C PRO A 73 2.51 -17.75 25.78
N VAL A 74 1.91 -18.80 26.31
CA VAL A 74 0.46 -18.95 26.40
C VAL A 74 -0.04 -17.78 27.27
N LEU A 75 -0.63 -16.77 26.63
CA LEU A 75 -1.23 -15.64 27.31
C LEU A 75 -2.48 -16.10 28.06
N GLU A 76 -2.32 -16.38 29.35
CA GLU A 76 -3.42 -16.37 30.31
C GLU A 76 -3.94 -14.93 30.46
N ALA A 77 -5.27 -14.80 30.35
CA ALA A 77 -5.97 -13.55 30.40
C ALA A 77 -5.80 -12.89 31.78
N LYS A 78 -5.00 -11.82 31.83
CA LYS A 78 -4.99 -10.88 32.94
C LYS A 78 -5.80 -9.65 32.55
N THR A 79 -7.01 -9.62 33.07
CA THR A 79 -7.91 -8.46 33.13
C THR A 79 -7.21 -7.32 33.86
N GLU A 80 -7.07 -6.18 33.18
CA GLU A 80 -7.01 -4.82 33.73
C GLU A 80 -6.82 -3.84 32.56
N GLU A 81 -7.92 -3.52 31.87
CA GLU A 81 -7.94 -2.47 30.85
C GLU A 81 -8.18 -1.14 31.57
N ALA A 82 -7.09 -0.47 31.96
CA ALA A 82 -7.13 0.92 32.38
C ALA A 82 -7.57 1.76 31.19
N ALA A 83 -8.68 2.48 31.34
CA ALA A 83 -9.26 3.33 30.30
C ALA A 83 -8.29 4.46 29.92
N THR A 84 -7.55 4.27 28.82
CA THR A 84 -6.79 5.32 28.15
C THR A 84 -7.77 6.39 27.66
N PRO A 85 -7.51 7.69 27.88
CA PRO A 85 -8.36 8.75 27.31
C PRO A 85 -8.40 8.62 25.77
N PRO A 86 -9.53 8.95 25.12
CA PRO A 86 -9.67 8.82 23.68
C PRO A 86 -8.63 9.68 22.97
N VAL A 87 -7.82 9.06 22.11
CA VAL A 87 -6.83 9.76 21.29
C VAL A 87 -7.59 10.67 20.33
N PRO A 88 -7.45 12.01 20.41
CA PRO A 88 -8.10 12.90 19.45
C PRO A 88 -7.52 12.62 18.07
N GLY A 89 -8.38 12.31 17.10
CA GLY A 89 -7.97 12.03 15.73
C GLY A 89 -7.29 13.24 15.07
N PHE A 90 -6.53 12.99 14.00
CA PHE A 90 -5.86 14.03 13.23
C PHE A 90 -6.87 15.00 12.58
N THR A 91 -6.67 16.30 12.78
CA THR A 91 -7.55 17.36 12.25
C THR A 91 -6.73 18.50 11.63
N LEU A 92 -7.31 19.14 10.61
CA LEU A 92 -6.77 20.36 9.99
C LEU A 92 -7.86 21.43 9.91
N PRO A 93 -7.46 22.71 9.88
CA PRO A 93 -8.39 23.80 9.60
C PRO A 93 -9.16 23.58 8.27
N PRO A 94 -10.48 23.84 8.20
CA PRO A 94 -11.28 23.56 7.01
C PRO A 94 -10.78 24.23 5.72
N HIS A 95 -10.25 25.46 5.83
CA HIS A 95 -9.72 26.18 4.68
C HIS A 95 -8.48 25.52 4.08
N ILE A 96 -7.66 24.83 4.90
CA ILE A 96 -6.49 24.07 4.43
C ILE A 96 -6.96 22.78 3.75
N LEU A 97 -7.95 22.10 4.32
CA LEU A 97 -8.52 20.88 3.72
C LEU A 97 -9.03 21.12 2.29
N LEU A 98 -9.61 22.29 2.02
CA LEU A 98 -10.08 22.67 0.68
C LEU A 98 -8.95 22.81 -0.35
N MET A 99 -7.73 23.11 0.10
CA MET A 99 -6.54 23.28 -0.75
C MET A 99 -5.83 21.96 -1.10
N ARG A 100 -6.31 20.81 -0.58
CA ARG A 100 -5.76 19.49 -0.90
C ARG A 100 -5.79 19.24 -2.43
N PRO A 101 -4.65 18.86 -3.05
CA PRO A 101 -4.62 18.46 -4.46
C PRO A 101 -5.46 17.20 -4.69
N ARG A 102 -6.34 17.21 -5.70
CA ARG A 102 -7.28 16.11 -6.00
C ARG A 102 -7.19 15.74 -7.49
N PRO A 103 -6.18 14.93 -7.89
CA PRO A 103 -6.02 14.52 -9.29
C PRO A 103 -7.20 13.68 -9.76
N GLN A 104 -7.85 14.07 -10.85
CA GLN A 104 -9.01 13.34 -11.39
C GLN A 104 -8.69 11.89 -11.81
N ASP A 105 -7.45 11.64 -12.22
CA ASP A 105 -6.95 10.31 -12.60
C ASP A 105 -6.28 9.56 -11.45
N TYR A 106 -6.31 10.13 -10.23
CA TYR A 106 -5.73 9.59 -9.01
C TYR A 106 -4.20 9.42 -9.05
N ASP A 107 -3.51 10.11 -9.95
CA ASP A 107 -2.05 10.14 -9.98
C ASP A 107 -1.51 11.36 -9.20
N PHE A 108 -1.26 11.14 -7.91
CA PHE A 108 -0.65 12.17 -7.06
C PHE A 108 0.81 12.47 -7.40
N LYS A 109 1.52 11.54 -8.07
CA LYS A 109 2.92 11.76 -8.46
C LYS A 109 3.00 12.81 -9.58
N ALA A 110 1.98 12.87 -10.43
CA ALA A 110 1.86 13.88 -11.49
C ALA A 110 1.61 15.30 -10.95
N MET A 111 1.08 15.45 -9.73
CA MET A 111 0.76 16.76 -9.12
C MET A 111 1.84 17.29 -8.17
N ARG A 112 3.12 17.03 -8.45
CA ARG A 112 4.23 17.36 -7.54
C ARG A 112 4.27 18.82 -7.11
N GLU A 113 4.04 19.75 -8.03
CA GLU A 113 4.08 21.19 -7.76
C GLU A 113 2.91 21.63 -6.86
N GLN A 114 1.70 21.15 -7.15
CA GLN A 114 0.52 21.46 -6.34
C GLN A 114 0.63 20.85 -4.94
N VAL A 115 1.18 19.63 -4.85
CA VAL A 115 1.49 18.99 -3.57
C VAL A 115 2.50 19.82 -2.79
N GLN A 116 3.59 20.26 -3.41
CA GLN A 116 4.58 21.10 -2.73
C GLN A 116 3.98 22.41 -2.21
N ALA A 117 3.22 23.11 -3.05
CA ALA A 117 2.53 24.34 -2.66
C ALA A 117 1.55 24.11 -1.50
N TYR A 118 0.79 23.00 -1.52
CA TYR A 118 -0.07 22.61 -0.41
C TYR A 118 0.70 22.36 0.89
N MET A 119 1.83 21.66 0.83
CA MET A 119 2.65 21.35 2.00
C MET A 119 3.21 22.60 2.68
N GLU A 120 3.47 23.68 1.93
CA GLU A 120 3.96 24.96 2.46
C GLU A 120 2.91 25.69 3.29
N LEU A 121 1.62 25.47 3.01
CA LEU A 121 0.49 26.05 3.76
C LEU A 121 0.23 25.35 5.11
N LEU A 122 0.81 24.17 5.32
CA LEU A 122 0.52 23.36 6.51
C LEU A 122 1.25 23.87 7.76
N PRO A 123 0.59 23.84 8.93
CA PRO A 123 1.24 24.00 10.23
C PRO A 123 2.38 22.98 10.40
N PRO A 124 3.53 23.35 10.98
CA PRO A 124 4.69 22.47 11.10
C PRO A 124 4.37 21.10 11.72
N GLU A 125 3.53 21.07 12.74
CA GLU A 125 3.11 19.88 13.48
C GLU A 125 2.28 18.89 12.65
N SER A 126 1.65 19.35 11.57
CA SER A 126 0.79 18.51 10.71
C SER A 126 1.50 18.03 9.44
N ARG A 127 2.66 18.60 9.11
CA ARG A 127 3.38 18.33 7.85
C ARG A 127 3.78 16.87 7.72
N ASP A 128 4.28 16.25 8.77
CA ASP A 128 4.73 14.86 8.71
C ASP A 128 3.56 13.91 8.47
N THR A 129 2.43 14.12 9.16
CA THR A 129 1.21 13.32 8.96
C THR A 129 0.66 13.47 7.54
N GLU A 130 0.51 14.70 7.05
CA GLU A 130 0.01 14.94 5.69
C GLU A 130 0.96 14.40 4.61
N LYS A 131 2.27 14.51 4.82
CA LYS A 131 3.26 13.91 3.93
C LYS A 131 3.09 12.39 3.84
N GLU A 132 2.88 11.71 4.97
CA GLU A 132 2.61 10.27 4.98
C GLU A 132 1.28 9.94 4.31
N ARG A 133 0.22 10.73 4.55
CA ARG A 133 -1.07 10.57 3.86
C ARG A 133 -0.91 10.67 2.34
N ILE A 134 -0.18 11.67 1.84
CA ILE A 134 0.14 11.82 0.42
C ILE A 134 0.96 10.63 -0.08
N ARG A 135 1.92 10.13 0.71
CA ARG A 135 2.72 8.95 0.34
C ARG A 135 1.83 7.73 0.12
N TYR A 136 0.89 7.46 1.03
CA TYR A 136 -0.09 6.38 0.87
C TYR A 136 -0.94 6.58 -0.39
N LEU A 137 -1.58 7.75 -0.53
CA LEU A 137 -2.44 8.05 -1.68
C LEU A 137 -1.68 7.99 -3.01
N GLY A 138 -0.41 8.41 -3.04
CA GLY A 138 0.44 8.37 -4.23
C GLY A 138 0.85 6.97 -4.67
N SER A 139 0.75 5.96 -3.81
CA SER A 139 0.90 4.54 -4.20
C SER A 139 -0.42 3.85 -4.48
N TYR A 140 -1.56 4.45 -4.14
CA TYR A 140 -2.84 3.74 -4.11
C TYR A 140 -3.30 3.29 -5.49
N LYS A 141 -3.16 4.12 -6.53
CA LYS A 141 -3.55 3.75 -7.90
C LYS A 141 -2.83 2.48 -8.39
N GLU A 142 -1.51 2.42 -8.20
CA GLU A 142 -0.69 1.24 -8.54
C GLU A 142 -1.10 0.02 -7.71
N TYR A 143 -1.39 0.23 -6.42
CA TYR A 143 -1.88 -0.80 -5.53
C TYR A 143 -3.22 -1.38 -6.00
N LEU A 144 -4.21 -0.54 -6.31
CA LEU A 144 -5.53 -0.93 -6.82
C LEU A 144 -5.41 -1.70 -8.14
N ILE A 145 -4.55 -1.25 -9.06
CA ILE A 145 -4.27 -1.96 -10.31
C ILE A 145 -3.75 -3.38 -10.04
N SER A 146 -2.88 -3.56 -9.04
CA SER A 146 -2.39 -4.89 -8.66
C SER A 146 -3.49 -5.84 -8.19
N LYS A 147 -4.61 -5.31 -7.69
CA LYS A 147 -5.82 -6.08 -7.33
C LYS A 147 -6.66 -6.36 -8.57
N MET A 148 -6.86 -5.37 -9.43
CA MET A 148 -7.56 -5.53 -10.71
C MET A 148 -6.92 -6.59 -11.62
N GLN A 149 -5.59 -6.68 -11.62
CA GLN A 149 -4.84 -7.68 -12.39
C GLN A 149 -5.06 -9.11 -11.91
N LYS A 150 -5.66 -9.31 -10.72
CA LYS A 150 -5.99 -10.63 -10.19
C LYS A 150 -7.45 -11.00 -10.43
N ILE A 151 -8.35 -10.01 -10.36
CA ILE A 151 -9.79 -10.22 -10.45
C ILE A 151 -10.40 -9.05 -11.22
N ALA A 152 -11.10 -9.36 -12.31
CA ALA A 152 -11.85 -8.38 -13.08
C ALA A 152 -12.98 -7.76 -12.24
N TYR A 153 -13.25 -6.47 -12.44
CA TYR A 153 -14.38 -5.79 -11.83
C TYR A 153 -15.57 -5.77 -12.79
N ALA A 154 -16.71 -6.27 -12.32
CA ALA A 154 -17.99 -6.15 -13.01
C ALA A 154 -18.93 -5.33 -12.13
N PRO A 155 -19.53 -4.24 -12.64
CA PRO A 155 -20.55 -3.50 -11.90
C PRO A 155 -21.68 -4.43 -11.46
N GLU A 156 -22.12 -4.29 -10.21
CA GLU A 156 -23.25 -5.04 -9.66
C GLU A 156 -24.59 -4.62 -10.29
N ASP A 157 -24.70 -3.33 -10.63
CA ASP A 157 -25.86 -2.77 -11.31
C ASP A 157 -25.78 -3.01 -12.83
N GLU A 158 -26.89 -3.48 -13.41
CA GLU A 158 -27.06 -3.62 -14.85
C GLU A 158 -26.89 -2.30 -15.61
N ARG A 159 -26.88 -1.14 -14.93
CA ARG A 159 -26.60 0.17 -15.52
C ARG A 159 -25.15 0.34 -15.99
N GLY A 160 -24.20 -0.47 -15.53
CA GLY A 160 -22.79 -0.40 -15.93
C GLY A 160 -22.01 0.78 -15.32
N LEU A 161 -20.78 1.00 -15.81
CA LEU A 161 -19.80 1.94 -15.26
C LEU A 161 -20.23 3.39 -15.42
N LEU A 162 -20.23 4.20 -14.36
CA LEU A 162 -20.47 5.65 -14.44
C LEU A 162 -19.20 6.41 -14.88
N LEU A 163 -19.32 7.13 -16.00
CA LEU A 163 -18.28 8.02 -16.49
C LEU A 163 -18.42 9.42 -15.89
N ALA A 164 -17.34 10.19 -15.88
CA ALA A 164 -17.28 11.55 -15.32
C ALA A 164 -18.25 12.53 -15.99
N ASN A 165 -18.62 12.28 -17.25
CA ASN A 165 -19.62 13.06 -17.98
C ASN A 165 -21.08 12.61 -17.71
N GLY A 166 -21.30 11.72 -16.74
CA GLY A 166 -22.61 11.20 -16.37
C GLY A 166 -23.13 10.06 -17.26
N ARG A 167 -22.44 9.73 -18.37
CA ARG A 167 -22.82 8.59 -19.22
C ARG A 167 -22.53 7.27 -18.51
N ARG A 168 -23.27 6.24 -18.90
CA ARG A 168 -23.08 4.87 -18.44
C ARG A 168 -22.47 4.01 -19.53
N LEU A 169 -21.44 3.24 -19.19
CA LEU A 169 -20.77 2.31 -20.11
C LEU A 169 -21.06 0.87 -19.70
N GLN A 170 -21.73 0.14 -20.59
CA GLN A 170 -22.10 -1.25 -20.38
C GLN A 170 -20.89 -2.16 -20.61
N GLY A 171 -20.37 -2.74 -19.52
CA GLY A 171 -19.19 -3.60 -19.60
C GLY A 171 -18.57 -3.88 -18.25
N SER A 172 -17.43 -4.57 -18.28
CA SER A 172 -16.62 -4.88 -17.10
C SER A 172 -15.17 -4.43 -17.30
N ILE A 173 -14.52 -4.01 -16.21
CA ILE A 173 -13.10 -3.71 -16.19
C ILE A 173 -12.34 -5.04 -16.12
N THR A 174 -11.42 -5.23 -17.06
CA THR A 174 -10.65 -6.46 -17.19
C THR A 174 -9.32 -6.39 -16.43
N MET A 175 -8.72 -7.57 -16.24
CA MET A 175 -7.41 -7.75 -15.59
C MET A 175 -6.23 -7.17 -16.40
N PHE A 176 -6.47 -6.70 -17.62
CA PHE A 176 -5.45 -6.08 -18.48
C PHE A 176 -5.29 -4.57 -18.27
N SER A 177 -6.01 -4.00 -17.29
CA SER A 177 -5.92 -2.59 -16.91
C SER A 177 -4.55 -2.24 -16.34
N ASN A 178 -4.12 -1.00 -16.53
CA ASN A 178 -2.80 -0.51 -16.12
C ASN A 178 -2.85 0.93 -15.60
N ALA A 179 -1.68 1.52 -15.33
CA ALA A 179 -1.56 2.85 -14.74
C ALA A 179 -2.13 3.97 -15.61
N GLN A 180 -2.11 3.78 -16.94
CA GLN A 180 -2.56 4.76 -17.90
C GLN A 180 -4.05 4.62 -18.16
N ASN A 181 -4.51 3.40 -18.45
CA ASN A 181 -5.86 3.13 -18.94
C ASN A 181 -6.49 1.90 -18.27
N LEU A 182 -7.79 1.98 -18.07
CA LEU A 182 -8.68 0.86 -17.79
C LEU A 182 -9.02 0.15 -19.11
N LYS A 183 -8.97 -1.19 -19.11
CA LYS A 183 -9.36 -2.00 -20.26
C LYS A 183 -10.77 -2.56 -20.03
N ILE A 184 -11.75 -2.04 -20.75
CA ILE A 184 -13.17 -2.37 -20.59
C ILE A 184 -13.59 -3.40 -21.64
N ARG A 185 -14.19 -4.51 -21.21
CA ARG A 185 -14.90 -5.43 -22.11
C ARG A 185 -16.34 -4.98 -22.22
N LEU A 186 -16.73 -4.52 -23.41
CA LEU A 186 -18.08 -4.04 -23.67
C LEU A 186 -19.09 -5.20 -23.69
N LYS A 187 -20.27 -4.97 -23.12
CA LYS A 187 -21.41 -5.89 -23.16
C LYS A 187 -22.39 -5.44 -24.24
N ASN A 188 -23.02 -6.38 -24.95
CA ASN A 188 -24.11 -6.13 -25.91
C ASN A 188 -23.77 -5.20 -27.09
N THR A 189 -22.49 -5.06 -27.46
CA THR A 189 -22.08 -4.34 -28.66
C THR A 189 -21.93 -5.31 -29.84
N ARG A 190 -22.32 -4.86 -31.05
CA ARG A 190 -22.17 -5.66 -32.29
C ARG A 190 -20.73 -6.09 -32.57
N ASN A 191 -19.75 -5.37 -31.99
CA ASN A 191 -18.36 -5.78 -31.90
C ASN A 191 -18.00 -5.97 -30.42
N PRO A 192 -17.81 -7.21 -29.93
CA PRO A 192 -17.28 -7.47 -28.58
C PRO A 192 -15.79 -7.10 -28.58
N GLY A 193 -15.51 -5.81 -28.41
CA GLY A 193 -14.16 -5.25 -28.36
C GLY A 193 -13.71 -4.91 -26.94
N LEU A 194 -12.40 -4.89 -26.75
CA LEU A 194 -11.78 -4.23 -25.61
C LEU A 194 -11.67 -2.74 -25.93
N MET A 195 -12.26 -1.90 -25.09
CA MET A 195 -12.14 -0.45 -25.13
C MET A 195 -11.10 0.00 -24.09
N GLU A 196 -10.34 1.04 -24.42
CA GLU A 196 -9.51 1.74 -23.45
C GLU A 196 -10.26 2.94 -22.91
N LEU A 197 -10.23 3.11 -21.59
CA LEU A 197 -10.82 4.25 -20.89
C LEU A 197 -9.73 4.86 -20.01
N ALA A 198 -9.49 6.17 -20.12
CA ALA A 198 -8.57 6.85 -19.22
C ALA A 198 -9.16 6.91 -17.80
N TRP A 199 -8.31 6.87 -16.78
CA TRP A 199 -8.77 6.94 -15.38
C TRP A 199 -9.59 8.20 -15.08
N SER A 200 -9.24 9.33 -15.69
CA SER A 200 -9.96 10.59 -15.54
C SER A 200 -11.37 10.59 -16.17
N GLU A 201 -11.65 9.68 -17.09
CA GLU A 201 -12.98 9.54 -17.70
C GLU A 201 -13.95 8.79 -16.80
N LEU A 202 -13.46 8.08 -15.78
CA LEU A 202 -14.28 7.44 -14.78
C LEU A 202 -14.84 8.49 -13.81
N SER A 203 -16.10 8.35 -13.42
CA SER A 203 -16.63 9.22 -12.36
C SER A 203 -15.96 8.87 -11.03
N GLN A 204 -15.87 9.88 -10.16
CA GLN A 204 -15.32 9.69 -8.83
C GLN A 204 -16.12 8.67 -8.01
N GLU A 205 -17.45 8.71 -8.11
CA GLU A 205 -18.34 7.75 -7.45
C GLU A 205 -18.02 6.30 -7.87
N GLU A 206 -17.86 6.07 -9.18
CA GLU A 206 -17.52 4.75 -9.69
C GLU A 206 -16.13 4.29 -9.24
N PHE A 207 -15.16 5.20 -9.17
CA PHE A 207 -13.84 4.88 -8.63
C PHE A 207 -13.92 4.37 -7.19
N PHE A 208 -14.68 5.05 -6.31
CA PHE A 208 -14.88 4.60 -4.93
C PHE A 208 -15.60 3.25 -4.86
N LYS A 209 -16.60 3.01 -5.72
CA LYS A 209 -17.27 1.70 -5.82
C LYS A 209 -16.30 0.58 -6.19
N ILE A 210 -15.43 0.82 -7.17
CA ILE A 210 -14.41 -0.14 -7.59
C ILE A 210 -13.40 -0.39 -6.48
N ALA A 211 -12.90 0.67 -5.83
CA ALA A 211 -12.00 0.58 -4.69
C ALA A 211 -12.61 -0.28 -3.57
N HIS A 212 -13.83 0.05 -3.17
CA HIS A 212 -14.57 -0.65 -2.13
C HIS A 212 -14.83 -2.12 -2.48
N PHE A 213 -15.19 -2.44 -3.72
CA PHE A 213 -15.38 -3.83 -4.18
C PHE A 213 -14.17 -4.73 -3.86
N TYR A 214 -12.96 -4.24 -4.08
CA TYR A 214 -11.76 -5.05 -3.81
C TYR A 214 -11.49 -5.22 -2.30
N VAL A 215 -11.82 -4.21 -1.49
CA VAL A 215 -11.77 -4.32 -0.03
C VAL A 215 -12.81 -5.32 0.46
N GLN A 216 -14.05 -5.21 0.00
CA GLN A 216 -15.14 -6.08 0.45
C GLN A 216 -14.91 -7.53 0.06
N ARG A 217 -14.38 -7.78 -1.14
CA ARG A 217 -14.02 -9.14 -1.53
C ARG A 217 -12.98 -9.76 -0.62
N GLN A 218 -12.04 -8.96 -0.11
CA GLN A 218 -11.07 -9.44 0.87
C GLN A 218 -11.71 -9.71 2.23
N VAL A 219 -12.70 -8.90 2.65
CA VAL A 219 -13.52 -9.18 3.84
C VAL A 219 -14.28 -10.50 3.69
N ASP A 220 -14.94 -10.70 2.55
CA ASP A 220 -15.73 -11.90 2.25
C ASP A 220 -14.85 -13.16 2.28
N ASP A 221 -13.65 -13.10 1.69
CA ASP A 221 -12.66 -14.20 1.71
C ASP A 221 -12.24 -14.59 3.14
N LEU A 222 -12.26 -13.64 4.09
CA LEU A 222 -11.87 -13.86 5.49
C LEU A 222 -13.03 -14.34 6.36
N SER A 223 -14.26 -13.95 6.05
CA SER A 223 -15.47 -14.21 6.84
C SER A 223 -15.78 -15.72 7.03
N GLY A 224 -15.26 -16.58 6.16
CA GLY A 224 -15.39 -18.05 6.27
C GLY A 224 -14.30 -18.76 7.08
N SER A 225 -13.27 -18.03 7.56
CA SER A 225 -12.08 -18.64 8.17
C SER A 225 -12.11 -18.57 9.70
N LYS A 226 -12.08 -19.74 10.38
CA LYS A 226 -12.02 -19.80 11.85
C LYS A 226 -10.74 -19.21 12.46
N ARG A 227 -9.66 -19.18 11.69
CA ARG A 227 -8.38 -18.57 12.08
C ARG A 227 -7.85 -17.79 10.89
N VAL A 228 -7.59 -16.51 11.11
CA VAL A 228 -7.00 -15.62 10.11
C VAL A 228 -5.56 -15.35 10.51
N ALA A 229 -4.63 -15.56 9.58
CA ALA A 229 -3.22 -15.23 9.81
C ALA A 229 -3.05 -13.73 10.02
N ALA A 230 -2.18 -13.31 10.96
CA ALA A 230 -1.93 -11.89 11.26
C ALA A 230 -1.60 -11.07 10.00
N ALA A 231 -0.78 -11.62 9.10
CA ALA A 231 -0.44 -10.96 7.83
C ALA A 231 -1.66 -10.63 6.95
N ARG A 232 -2.72 -11.44 6.99
CA ARG A 232 -3.97 -11.18 6.25
C ARG A 232 -4.80 -10.07 6.90
N LEU A 233 -4.75 -9.97 8.23
CA LEU A 233 -5.37 -8.86 8.96
C LEU A 233 -4.64 -7.55 8.70
N ASP A 234 -3.31 -7.58 8.62
CA ASP A 234 -2.51 -6.40 8.25
C ASP A 234 -2.78 -5.97 6.80
N GLU A 235 -2.88 -6.92 5.86
CA GLU A 235 -3.31 -6.62 4.49
C GLU A 235 -4.70 -5.96 4.48
N LEU A 236 -5.65 -6.47 5.27
CA LEU A 236 -7.00 -5.89 5.37
C LEU A 236 -6.99 -4.50 6.01
N PHE A 237 -6.14 -4.29 7.01
CA PHE A 237 -5.91 -2.97 7.59
C PHE A 237 -5.45 -1.98 6.52
N ASP A 238 -4.44 -2.36 5.73
CA ASP A 238 -3.89 -1.49 4.69
C ASP A 238 -4.94 -1.15 3.62
N GLU A 239 -5.81 -2.10 3.24
CA GLU A 239 -6.95 -1.84 2.34
C GLU A 239 -7.86 -0.73 2.88
N TYR A 240 -8.31 -0.86 4.13
CA TYR A 240 -9.17 0.13 4.75
C TYR A 240 -8.46 1.46 4.99
N LEU A 241 -7.17 1.43 5.34
CA LEU A 241 -6.36 2.65 5.46
C LEU A 241 -6.38 3.44 4.16
N TYR A 242 -6.14 2.80 3.01
CA TYR A 242 -6.21 3.50 1.73
C TYR A 242 -7.60 4.03 1.44
N LEU A 243 -8.64 3.21 1.62
CA LEU A 243 -10.02 3.56 1.29
C LEU A 243 -10.53 4.74 2.13
N ILE A 244 -10.29 4.69 3.45
CA ILE A 244 -10.65 5.74 4.41
C ILE A 244 -9.86 7.02 4.14
N LEU A 245 -8.54 6.92 3.93
CA LEU A 245 -7.72 8.10 3.61
C LEU A 245 -8.18 8.76 2.32
N LEU A 246 -8.55 7.97 1.32
CA LEU A 246 -9.04 8.49 0.05
C LEU A 246 -10.38 9.21 0.24
N ALA A 247 -11.32 8.63 0.98
CA ALA A 247 -12.61 9.24 1.27
C ALA A 247 -12.45 10.59 2.02
N ASP A 248 -11.61 10.62 3.06
CA ASP A 248 -11.29 11.85 3.79
C ASP A 248 -10.59 12.89 2.90
N TRP A 249 -9.62 12.47 2.08
CA TRP A 249 -8.86 13.38 1.21
C TRP A 249 -9.75 14.08 0.19
N TYR A 250 -10.69 13.33 -0.39
CA TYR A 250 -11.66 13.82 -1.35
C TYR A 250 -12.95 14.37 -0.72
N GLN A 251 -13.00 14.47 0.62
CA GLN A 251 -14.13 15.03 1.38
C GLN A 251 -15.46 14.34 1.05
N LYS A 252 -15.45 13.00 1.05
CA LYS A 252 -16.63 12.17 0.85
C LYS A 252 -17.17 11.71 2.21
N ASP A 253 -17.79 12.62 2.93
CA ASP A 253 -18.17 12.42 4.34
C ASP A 253 -19.06 11.19 4.55
N GLU A 254 -20.05 10.95 3.68
CA GLU A 254 -20.91 9.77 3.76
C GLU A 254 -20.13 8.46 3.53
N LEU A 255 -19.22 8.44 2.56
CA LEU A 255 -18.37 7.27 2.30
C LEU A 255 -17.37 7.07 3.43
N LEU A 256 -16.78 8.15 3.96
CA LEU A 256 -15.88 8.10 5.11
C LEU A 256 -16.61 7.49 6.33
N LYS A 257 -17.83 7.95 6.61
CA LYS A 257 -18.66 7.40 7.68
C LYS A 257 -18.95 5.92 7.45
N GLN A 258 -19.38 5.55 6.25
CA GLN A 258 -19.65 4.15 5.89
C GLN A 258 -18.40 3.28 6.11
N TYR A 259 -17.25 3.64 5.55
CA TYR A 259 -16.03 2.81 5.63
C TYR A 259 -15.46 2.74 7.05
N CYS A 260 -15.60 3.80 7.85
CA CYS A 260 -15.26 3.75 9.27
C CYS A 260 -16.18 2.80 10.05
N GLN A 261 -17.48 2.80 9.77
CA GLN A 261 -18.43 1.85 10.41
C GLN A 261 -18.11 0.40 10.01
N GLU A 262 -17.90 0.15 8.72
CA GLU A 262 -17.50 -1.17 8.23
C GLU A 262 -16.18 -1.64 8.88
N PHE A 263 -15.21 -0.73 9.07
CA PHE A 263 -13.96 -1.05 9.75
C PHE A 263 -14.16 -1.44 11.23
N ASP A 264 -15.05 -0.75 11.94
CA ASP A 264 -15.33 -1.01 13.36
C ASP A 264 -15.93 -2.42 13.59
N ASP A 265 -16.59 -3.00 12.58
CA ASP A 265 -17.18 -4.34 12.64
C ASP A 265 -16.16 -5.47 12.36
N LEU A 266 -14.93 -5.15 11.96
CA LEU A 266 -13.92 -6.14 11.56
C LEU A 266 -13.01 -6.56 12.73
N PRO A 267 -12.42 -7.77 12.68
CA PRO A 267 -11.44 -8.21 13.68
C PRO A 267 -10.22 -7.30 13.81
N VAL A 268 -9.92 -6.54 12.75
CA VAL A 268 -8.81 -5.60 12.67
C VAL A 268 -9.12 -4.24 13.34
N ALA A 269 -10.35 -4.02 13.81
CA ALA A 269 -10.77 -2.81 14.52
C ALA A 269 -9.91 -2.49 15.76
N LYS A 270 -9.25 -3.51 16.35
CA LYS A 270 -8.24 -3.32 17.41
C LYS A 270 -7.08 -2.40 17.02
N GLN A 271 -6.88 -2.19 15.72
CA GLN A 271 -5.85 -1.32 15.16
C GLN A 271 -6.34 0.11 14.87
N LYS A 272 -7.57 0.47 15.30
CA LYS A 272 -8.20 1.78 15.05
C LYS A 272 -7.33 2.98 15.43
N ASP A 273 -6.57 2.89 16.51
CA ASP A 273 -5.66 3.95 16.94
C ASP A 273 -4.63 4.33 15.86
N ARG A 274 -4.23 3.36 15.03
CA ARG A 274 -3.34 3.63 13.88
C ARG A 274 -4.03 4.48 12.80
N LEU A 275 -5.34 4.36 12.61
CA LEU A 275 -6.11 5.20 11.69
C LEU A 275 -6.37 6.59 12.27
N LEU A 276 -6.60 6.70 13.58
CA LEU A 276 -6.78 7.97 14.27
C LEU A 276 -5.56 8.90 14.13
N ALA A 277 -4.36 8.32 13.95
CA ALA A 277 -3.15 9.08 13.65
C ALA A 277 -3.23 9.86 12.33
N TYR A 278 -4.12 9.48 11.41
CA TYR A 278 -4.23 10.09 10.09
C TYR A 278 -5.58 10.77 9.82
N ILE A 279 -6.66 10.36 10.47
CA ILE A 279 -8.00 10.92 10.22
C ILE A 279 -8.71 11.30 11.50
N GLN A 280 -9.68 12.20 11.36
CA GLN A 280 -10.70 12.41 12.37
C GLN A 280 -11.79 11.35 12.19
N TRP A 281 -11.99 10.50 13.19
CA TRP A 281 -13.07 9.52 13.12
C TRP A 281 -14.43 10.24 13.06
N PRO A 282 -15.30 9.91 12.09
CA PRO A 282 -16.60 10.52 11.99
C PRO A 282 -17.44 10.18 13.24
N LYS A 283 -18.22 11.15 13.71
CA LYS A 283 -19.14 10.93 14.81
C LYS A 283 -20.29 10.00 14.36
N PRO A 284 -20.78 9.11 15.23
CA PRO A 284 -21.92 8.25 14.93
C PRO A 284 -23.18 9.07 14.60
#